data_AF-A0A9J6GSZ7-F1
#
_entry.id   AF-A0A9J6GSZ7-F1
#
_cell.length_a   1.000
_cell.length_b   1.000
_cell.length_c   1.000
_cell.angle_alpha   90.00
_cell.angle_beta   90.00
_cell.angle_gamma   90.00
#
_symmetry.space_group_name_H-M   'P 1'
#
loop_
_entity.id
_entity.type
_entity.pdbx_description
1 polymer ?
#
loop_
_entity_poly.entity_id
_entity_poly.type
_entity_poly.pdbx_seq_one_letter_code
_entity_poly.pdbx_strand_id
1 'polypeptide(L)'
;MIGLGSMRSDPFSMPNRGTSQGAVLSPMLFNITLIPLARALLSIPSLRSTLYADDIGLWVTRGSDGHIEHTLQRGLDILLRHIQPLALTCSPTKSAMLILTPPKKNPSPPPYKSQSQRG
;
A
#
# COMPACT_ATOMS: atom_id res chain seq x y z
N MET A 1 -28.40 -16.91 -14.89
CA MET A 1 -29.29 -16.74 -16.05
C MET A 1 -29.99 -15.42 -15.90
N ILE A 2 -29.68 -14.45 -16.75
CA ILE A 2 -30.32 -13.13 -16.78
C ILE A 2 -31.02 -13.02 -18.13
N GLY A 3 -32.21 -12.42 -18.19
CA GLY A 3 -32.92 -12.28 -19.45
C GLY A 3 -33.89 -11.12 -19.46
N LEU A 4 -34.05 -10.52 -20.64
CA LEU A 4 -34.98 -9.45 -20.93
C LEU A 4 -35.97 -9.98 -21.98
N GLY A 5 -37.26 -10.07 -21.64
CA GLY A 5 -38.26 -10.70 -22.51
C GLY A 5 -37.94 -12.17 -22.81
N SER A 6 -37.87 -12.53 -24.09
CA SER A 6 -37.58 -13.90 -24.57
C SER A 6 -36.08 -14.20 -24.75
N MET A 7 -35.20 -13.20 -24.61
CA MET A 7 -33.75 -13.42 -24.68
C MET A 7 -33.23 -13.92 -23.33
N ARG A 8 -32.56 -15.08 -23.34
CA ARG A 8 -31.86 -15.63 -22.18
C ARG A 8 -30.37 -15.62 -22.45
N SER A 9 -29.59 -15.18 -21.47
CA SER A 9 -28.14 -15.41 -21.48
C SER A 9 -27.88 -16.90 -21.27
N ASP A 10 -26.81 -17.40 -21.86
CA ASP A 10 -26.29 -18.72 -21.51
C ASP A 10 -25.96 -18.79 -20.01
N PRO A 11 -25.98 -19.99 -19.40
CA PRO A 11 -25.51 -20.19 -18.05
C PRO A 11 -24.03 -19.77 -17.95
N PHE A 12 -23.73 -18.75 -17.15
CA PHE A 12 -22.36 -18.42 -16.81
C PHE A 12 -21.93 -19.23 -15.59
N SER A 13 -20.77 -19.88 -15.68
CA SER A 13 -20.16 -20.59 -14.56
C SER A 13 -19.60 -19.55 -13.58
N MET A 14 -20.08 -19.58 -12.34
CA MET A 14 -19.54 -18.74 -11.27
C MET A 14 -18.14 -19.25 -10.91
N PRO A 15 -17.10 -18.40 -10.87
CA PRO A 15 -15.79 -18.83 -10.43
C PRO A 15 -15.84 -19.32 -8.98
N ASN A 16 -15.16 -20.44 -8.69
CA ASN A 16 -15.09 -21.04 -7.34
C ASN A 16 -14.15 -20.27 -6.38
N ARG A 17 -13.73 -19.05 -6.77
CA ARG A 17 -12.88 -18.14 -5.99
C ARG A 17 -13.34 -16.72 -6.24
N GLY A 18 -13.30 -15.91 -5.19
CA GLY A 18 -13.83 -14.55 -5.18
C GLY A 18 -15.10 -14.45 -4.35
N THR A 19 -15.51 -13.22 -4.08
CA THR A 19 -16.77 -12.91 -3.41
C THR A 19 -17.77 -12.42 -4.46
N SER A 20 -19.07 -12.63 -4.22
CA SER A 20 -20.08 -12.06 -5.12
C SER A 20 -19.99 -10.53 -5.10
N GLN A 21 -19.90 -9.93 -6.29
CA GLN A 21 -20.05 -8.48 -6.42
C GLN A 21 -21.44 -8.07 -5.92
N GLY A 22 -21.49 -7.11 -4.99
CA GLY A 22 -22.73 -6.62 -4.39
C GLY A 22 -23.16 -7.34 -3.11
N ALA A 23 -22.44 -8.36 -2.64
CA ALA A 23 -22.67 -8.87 -1.29
C ALA A 23 -22.07 -7.92 -0.24
N VAL A 24 -22.91 -7.51 0.71
CA VAL A 24 -22.58 -6.54 1.78
C VAL A 24 -21.36 -6.97 2.61
N LEU A 25 -21.16 -8.29 2.77
CA LEU A 25 -20.08 -8.85 3.57
C LEU A 25 -18.75 -9.00 2.82
N SER A 26 -18.74 -8.85 1.50
CA SER A 26 -17.55 -9.06 0.67
C SER A 26 -16.33 -8.23 1.12
N PRO A 27 -16.46 -6.92 1.42
CA PRO A 27 -15.33 -6.11 1.88
C PRO A 27 -14.78 -6.57 3.23
N MET A 28 -15.65 -6.99 4.15
CA MET A 28 -15.25 -7.49 5.47
C MET A 28 -14.48 -8.81 5.34
N LEU A 29 -15.03 -9.77 4.57
CA LEU A 29 -14.37 -11.05 4.33
C LEU A 29 -13.01 -10.88 3.66
N PHE A 30 -12.91 -9.95 2.70
CA PHE A 30 -11.64 -9.61 2.09
C PHE A 30 -10.63 -9.09 3.12
N ASN A 31 -11.02 -8.14 3.98
CA ASN A 31 -10.11 -7.64 5.02
C ASN A 31 -9.68 -8.75 6.02
N ILE A 32 -10.55 -9.72 6.32
CA ILE A 32 -10.21 -10.86 7.18
C ILE A 32 -9.11 -11.73 6.55
N THR A 33 -9.14 -11.94 5.23
CA THR A 33 -8.09 -12.74 4.56
C THR A 33 -6.71 -12.08 4.63
N LEU A 34 -6.65 -10.76 4.85
CA LEU A 34 -5.41 -9.99 4.98
C LEU A 34 -4.82 -10.01 6.40
N ILE A 35 -5.52 -10.53 7.41
CA ILE A 35 -5.04 -10.56 8.81
C ILE A 35 -3.67 -11.26 8.95
N PRO A 36 -3.41 -12.43 8.32
CA PRO A 36 -2.11 -13.09 8.39
C PRO A 36 -0.99 -12.23 7.78
N LEU A 37 -1.27 -11.56 6.65
CA LEU A 37 -0.34 -10.64 6.00
C LEU A 37 -0.01 -9.45 6.92
N ALA A 38 -1.03 -8.83 7.53
CA ALA A 38 -0.82 -7.72 8.45
C ALA A 38 0.09 -8.11 9.62
N ARG A 39 -0.13 -9.28 10.22
CA ARG A 39 0.72 -9.82 11.29
C ARG A 39 2.16 -10.07 10.83
N ALA A 40 2.33 -10.60 9.62
CA ALA A 40 3.67 -10.85 9.06
C ALA A 40 4.42 -9.55 8.79
N LEU A 41 3.76 -8.51 8.27
CA LEU A 41 4.38 -7.19 8.03
C LEU A 41 4.77 -6.49 9.34
N LEU A 42 3.94 -6.57 10.39
CA LEU A 42 4.23 -6.03 11.72
C LEU A 42 5.46 -6.66 12.38
N SER A 43 5.86 -7.87 11.97
CA SER A 43 7.05 -8.54 12.49
C SER A 43 8.37 -7.98 11.95
N ILE A 44 8.32 -7.13 10.92
CA ILE A 44 9.52 -6.56 10.27
C ILE A 44 9.89 -5.26 10.99
N PRO A 45 11.05 -5.18 11.66
CA PRO A 45 11.49 -3.95 12.31
C PRO A 45 11.60 -2.79 11.32
N SER A 46 11.31 -1.57 11.78
CA SER A 46 11.35 -0.32 10.98
C SER A 46 10.35 -0.21 9.82
N LEU A 47 9.75 -1.32 9.38
CA LEU A 47 8.69 -1.30 8.38
C LEU A 47 7.37 -0.81 8.99
N ARG A 48 6.67 0.03 8.24
CA ARG A 48 5.30 0.45 8.52
C ARG A 48 4.44 0.06 7.33
N SER A 49 3.18 -0.25 7.60
CA SER A 49 2.24 -0.69 6.57
C SER A 49 0.82 -0.18 6.83
N THR A 50 0.07 0.00 5.75
CA THR A 50 -1.37 0.25 5.74
C THR A 50 -2.01 -0.77 4.81
N LEU A 51 -3.16 -1.32 5.20
CA LEU A 51 -3.94 -2.26 4.42
C LEU A 51 -5.38 -1.76 4.46
N TYR A 52 -5.94 -1.44 3.30
CA TYR A 52 -7.31 -0.98 3.18
C TYR A 52 -7.93 -1.52 1.91
N ALA A 53 -8.89 -2.45 2.04
CA ALA A 53 -9.36 -3.21 0.89
C ALA A 53 -8.16 -3.73 0.09
N ASP A 54 -8.18 -3.63 -1.24
CA ASP A 54 -7.12 -4.07 -2.14
C ASP A 54 -5.87 -3.16 -2.14
N ASP A 55 -5.92 -1.99 -1.51
CA ASP A 55 -4.78 -1.06 -1.42
C ASP A 55 -3.86 -1.39 -0.23
N ILE A 56 -2.58 -1.61 -0.53
CA ILE A 56 -1.53 -1.90 0.46
C ILE A 56 -0.39 -0.91 0.28
N GLY A 57 -0.04 -0.19 1.35
CA GLY A 57 1.10 0.71 1.39
C GLY A 57 2.17 0.21 2.36
N LEU A 58 3.44 0.26 1.94
CA LEU A 58 4.62 -0.08 2.74
C LEU A 58 5.57 1.12 2.77
N TRP A 59 6.10 1.47 3.94
CA TRP A 59 7.06 2.56 4.05
C TRP A 59 8.05 2.38 5.20
N VAL A 60 9.19 3.04 5.07
CA VAL A 60 10.25 3.11 6.08
C VAL A 60 10.60 4.59 6.28
N THR A 61 10.78 5.02 7.53
CA THR A 61 10.99 6.44 7.85
C THR A 61 12.43 6.80 8.22
N ARG A 62 13.30 5.81 8.42
CA ARG A 62 14.67 5.97 8.95
C ARG A 62 15.60 4.88 8.45
N GLY A 63 16.90 5.14 8.49
CA GLY A 63 17.96 4.21 8.09
C GLY A 63 18.79 4.75 6.93
N SER A 64 19.82 4.00 6.54
CA SER A 64 20.55 4.25 5.29
C SER A 64 19.72 3.80 4.09
N ASP A 65 20.06 4.27 2.89
CA ASP A 65 19.38 3.90 1.64
C ASP A 65 19.34 2.38 1.46
N GLY A 66 20.46 1.68 1.70
CA GLY A 66 20.50 0.22 1.65
C GLY A 66 19.64 -0.47 2.73
N HIS A 67 19.53 0.12 3.93
CA HIS A 67 18.60 -0.40 4.95
C HIS A 67 17.14 -0.23 4.53
N ILE A 68 16.81 0.92 3.94
CA ILE A 68 15.47 1.23 3.45
C ILE A 68 15.09 0.27 2.32
N GLU A 69 15.96 0.11 1.33
CA GLU A 69 15.78 -0.80 0.19
C GLU A 69 15.56 -2.24 0.68
N HIS A 70 16.48 -2.76 1.49
CA HIS A 70 16.41 -4.12 2.01
C HIS A 70 15.11 -4.36 2.81
N THR A 71 14.70 -3.39 3.63
CA THR A 71 13.49 -3.50 4.46
C THR A 71 12.22 -3.48 3.61
N LEU A 72 12.15 -2.60 2.61
CA LEU A 72 11.03 -2.53 1.67
C LEU A 72 10.93 -3.80 0.81
N GLN A 73 12.06 -4.30 0.29
CA GLN A 73 12.11 -5.53 -0.48
C GLN A 73 11.63 -6.73 0.36
N ARG A 74 12.11 -6.85 1.60
CA ARG A 74 11.65 -7.89 2.52
C ARG A 74 10.15 -7.82 2.78
N GLY A 75 9.61 -6.60 2.94
CA GLY A 75 8.17 -6.37 3.07
C GLY A 75 7.39 -6.82 1.84
N LEU A 76 7.87 -6.48 0.65
CA LEU A 76 7.29 -6.88 -0.63
C LEU A 76 7.31 -8.40 -0.82
N ASP A 77 8.42 -9.07 -0.50
CA ASP A 77 8.54 -10.53 -0.59
C ASP A 77 7.54 -11.24 0.33
N ILE A 78 7.34 -10.71 1.54
CA ILE A 78 6.33 -11.21 2.48
C ILE A 78 4.93 -11.00 1.93
N LEU A 79 4.65 -9.82 1.37
CA LEU A 79 3.37 -9.53 0.72
C LEU A 79 3.08 -10.54 -0.39
N LEU A 80 3.97 -10.66 -1.37
CA LEU A 80 3.80 -11.56 -2.52
C LEU A 80 3.57 -13.01 -2.09
N ARG A 81 4.31 -13.48 -1.07
CA ARG A 81 4.15 -14.84 -0.53
C ARG A 81 2.77 -15.07 0.09
N HIS A 82 2.19 -14.08 0.77
CA HIS A 82 0.90 -14.24 1.45
C HIS A 82 -0.30 -14.08 0.51
N ILE A 83 -0.17 -13.27 -0.55
CA ILE A 83 -1.26 -13.05 -1.50
C ILE A 83 -1.36 -14.16 -2.56
N GLN A 84 -0.25 -14.85 -2.87
CA GLN A 84 -0.21 -15.94 -3.84
C GLN A 84 -1.23 -17.07 -3.57
N PRO A 85 -1.38 -17.61 -2.35
CA PRO A 85 -2.38 -18.65 -2.07
C PRO A 85 -3.82 -18.12 -2.12
N LEU A 86 -4.03 -16.80 -2.00
CA LEU A 86 -5.34 -16.16 -2.09
C LEU A 86 -5.80 -15.95 -3.53
N ALA A 87 -5.01 -16.38 -4.52
CA ALA A 87 -5.22 -16.09 -5.94
C ALA A 87 -5.32 -14.58 -6.25
N LEU A 88 -4.66 -13.76 -5.42
CA LEU A 88 -4.55 -12.32 -5.61
C LEU A 88 -3.23 -12.00 -6.33
N THR A 89 -3.26 -10.97 -7.18
CA THR A 89 -2.09 -10.48 -7.90
C THR A 89 -1.93 -8.98 -7.67
N CYS A 90 -0.69 -8.53 -7.47
CA CYS A 90 -0.39 -7.10 -7.48
C CYS A 90 -0.44 -6.58 -8.91
N SER A 91 -1.04 -5.40 -9.11
CA SER A 91 -1.02 -4.71 -10.40
C SER A 91 0.31 -3.96 -10.55
N PRO A 92 1.19 -4.36 -11.49
CA PRO A 92 2.49 -3.69 -11.65
C PRO A 92 2.32 -2.24 -12.12
N THR A 93 1.31 -1.97 -12.94
CA THR A 93 1.03 -0.65 -13.52
C THR A 93 0.42 0.33 -12.53
N LYS A 94 -0.22 -0.16 -11.46
CA LYS A 94 -0.78 0.68 -10.38
C LYS A 94 0.17 0.82 -9.19
N SER A 95 1.17 -0.06 -9.07
CA SER A 95 2.15 -0.01 -7.98
C SER A 95 3.15 1.11 -8.22
N ALA A 96 3.43 1.92 -7.20
CA ALA A 96 4.36 3.04 -7.29
C ALA A 96 5.29 3.11 -6.07
N MET A 97 6.54 3.54 -6.30
CA MET A 97 7.50 3.86 -5.25
C MET A 97 7.62 5.38 -5.12
N LEU A 98 7.51 5.90 -3.90
CA LEU A 98 7.61 7.33 -3.60
C LEU A 98 8.73 7.58 -2.60
N ILE A 99 9.61 8.54 -2.91
CA ILE A 99 10.67 9.00 -2.01
C ILE A 99 10.26 10.37 -1.47
N LEU A 100 9.95 10.44 -0.18
CA LEU A 100 9.60 11.69 0.50
C LEU A 100 10.83 12.23 1.23
N THR A 101 11.37 13.35 0.75
CA THR A 101 12.48 14.05 1.42
C THR A 101 11.94 15.16 2.31
N PRO A 102 12.56 15.41 3.49
CA PRO A 102 12.17 16.55 4.32
C PRO A 102 12.37 17.86 3.54
N PRO A 103 11.49 18.87 3.72
CA PRO A 103 11.70 20.18 3.13
C PRO A 103 13.05 20.75 3.59
N LYS A 104 13.84 21.28 2.65
CA LYS A 104 15.09 21.96 2.97
C LYS A 104 14.78 23.11 3.94
N LYS A 105 15.47 23.17 5.07
CA LYS A 105 15.42 24.33 5.96
C LYS A 105 15.86 25.55 5.14
N ASN A 106 15.00 26.56 5.03
CA ASN A 106 15.42 27.83 4.43
C ASN A 106 16.64 28.34 5.21
N PRO A 107 17.70 28.81 4.51
CA PRO A 107 18.84 29.39 5.20
C PRO A 107 18.35 30.53 6.10
N SER A 108 18.81 30.53 7.35
CA SER A 108 18.52 31.61 8.29
C SER A 108 18.97 32.94 7.67
N PRO A 109 18.15 34.02 7.79
CA PRO A 109 18.50 35.30 7.20
C PRO A 109 19.85 35.80 7.73
N PRO A 110 20.66 36.48 6.92
CA PRO A 110 21.96 36.97 7.33
C PRO A 110 21.81 37.93 8.53
N PRO A 111 22.79 37.95 9.46
CA PRO A 111 22.73 38.82 10.63
C PRO A 111 22.66 40.29 10.19
N TYR A 112 21.72 41.03 10.78
CA TYR A 112 21.52 42.46 10.52
C TYR A 112 22.77 43.23 10.95
N LYS A 113 23.43 43.94 10.02
CA LYS A 113 24.53 44.84 10.34
C LYS A 113 23.96 46.14 10.90
N SER A 114 23.98 46.29 12.22
CA SER A 114 23.73 47.57 12.88
C SER A 114 24.83 48.56 12.45
N GLN A 115 24.47 49.55 11.64
CA GLN A 115 25.31 50.71 11.39
C GLN A 115 25.49 51.46 12.71
N SER A 116 26.64 51.30 13.35
CA SER A 116 27.06 52.17 14.45
C SER A 116 27.23 53.58 13.89
N GLN A 117 26.39 54.49 14.38
CA GLN A 117 26.44 55.90 14.09
C GLN A 117 27.85 56.43 14.39
N ARG A 118 28.45 57.12 13.42
CA ARG A 118 29.57 58.02 13.66
C ARG A 118 28.98 59.27 14.31
N GLY A 119 29.37 59.52 15.54
CA GLY A 119 29.23 60.79 16.27
C GLY A 119 30.57 61.07 16.93
#